data_AF-A0A4Q2DVR6-F1
#
_entry.id   AF-A0A4Q2DVR6-F1
#
_cell.length_a   1.000
_cell.length_b   1.000
_cell.length_c   1.000
_cell.angle_alpha   90.00
_cell.angle_beta   90.00
_cell.angle_gamma   90.00
#
_symmetry.space_group_name_H-M   'P 1'
#
loop_
_entity.id
_entity.type
_entity.pdbx_description
1 polymer ?
#
loop_
_entity_poly.entity_id
_entity_poly.type
_entity_poly.pdbx_seq_one_letter_code
_entity_poly.pdbx_strand_id
1 'polypeptide(L)'
;MRLLRASILAVLSLTAVFDTLANSTIGPVCSTKPPPGDLGKAQRAAFDDFIFLLTLSRNPQAAFDKYVPGVFSKSRQYIQHNPNALSGRENALNFLVPAWKDPAWSLYVLRQFVDKGHGITTSRASVNGTVISAVMDIFRFEGTCIVEHWDVVQAVTGNETNPIAFF
;
A
#
# COMPACT_ATOMS: atom_id res chain seq x y z
N MET A 1 -21.50 -67.82 38.81
CA MET A 1 -20.63 -66.93 39.59
C MET A 1 -20.01 -65.93 38.61
N ARG A 2 -20.47 -64.68 38.62
CA ARG A 2 -20.22 -63.65 37.59
C ARG A 2 -18.78 -63.12 37.67
N LEU A 3 -18.08 -63.10 36.54
CA LEU A 3 -16.84 -62.35 36.32
C LEU A 3 -17.22 -60.92 35.90
N LEU A 4 -16.85 -59.90 36.69
CA LEU A 4 -16.87 -58.50 36.25
C LEU A 4 -15.50 -58.16 35.63
N ARG A 5 -15.50 -57.77 34.36
CA ARG A 5 -14.36 -57.14 33.69
C ARG A 5 -14.40 -55.63 33.94
N ALA A 6 -13.32 -55.09 34.48
CA ALA A 6 -13.08 -53.65 34.58
C ALA A 6 -12.85 -53.06 33.17
N SER A 7 -13.58 -52.00 32.84
CA SER A 7 -13.35 -51.19 31.63
C SER A 7 -12.64 -49.91 32.04
N ILE A 8 -11.40 -49.73 31.59
CA ILE A 8 -10.63 -48.49 31.74
C ILE A 8 -10.88 -47.66 30.47
N LEU A 9 -11.62 -46.56 30.57
CA LEU A 9 -11.68 -45.55 29.52
C LEU A 9 -10.46 -44.64 29.66
N ALA A 10 -9.52 -44.75 28.73
CA ALA A 10 -8.47 -43.75 28.53
C ALA A 10 -9.01 -42.66 27.58
N VAL A 11 -9.31 -41.48 28.12
CA VAL A 11 -9.62 -40.30 27.31
C VAL A 11 -8.30 -39.61 27.02
N LEU A 12 -7.79 -39.76 25.79
CA LEU A 12 -6.63 -39.00 25.31
C LEU A 12 -7.04 -37.51 25.23
N SER A 13 -6.41 -36.68 26.05
CA SER A 13 -6.48 -35.22 25.94
C SER A 13 -5.70 -34.77 24.69
N LEU A 14 -6.43 -34.32 23.68
CA LEU A 14 -5.86 -33.71 22.48
C LEU A 14 -5.43 -32.27 22.80
N THR A 15 -4.24 -32.08 23.38
CA THR A 15 -3.60 -30.76 23.39
C THR A 15 -3.05 -30.50 22.01
N ALA A 16 -3.81 -29.75 21.19
CA ALA A 16 -3.31 -29.23 19.93
C ALA A 16 -2.07 -28.38 20.20
N VAL A 17 -0.98 -28.74 19.55
CA VAL A 17 0.27 -27.97 19.52
C VAL A 17 -0.02 -26.70 18.73
N PHE A 18 -0.33 -25.61 19.43
CA PHE A 18 -0.30 -24.27 18.83
C PHE A 18 1.17 -23.84 18.74
N ASP A 19 1.86 -24.39 17.75
CA ASP A 19 3.18 -23.92 17.36
C ASP A 19 3.07 -22.50 16.79
N THR A 20 3.49 -21.53 17.62
CA THR A 20 4.32 -20.38 17.23
C THR A 20 3.99 -19.68 15.90
N LEU A 21 2.82 -19.04 15.81
CA LEU A 21 2.63 -17.84 14.98
C LEU A 21 2.68 -16.60 15.86
N ALA A 22 3.77 -16.43 16.60
CA ALA A 22 4.06 -15.19 17.31
C ALA A 22 5.39 -14.64 16.78
N ASN A 23 5.32 -13.39 16.32
CA ASN A 23 6.46 -12.48 16.16
C ASN A 23 7.31 -12.55 14.89
N SER A 24 6.67 -12.59 13.71
CA SER A 24 7.25 -11.79 12.62
C SER A 24 6.91 -10.34 12.94
N THR A 25 7.90 -9.56 13.38
CA THR A 25 7.80 -8.10 13.33
C THR A 25 7.37 -7.74 11.92
N ILE A 26 6.17 -7.15 11.75
CA ILE A 26 5.65 -6.73 10.44
C ILE A 26 6.43 -5.48 10.03
N GLY A 27 7.70 -5.70 9.68
CA GLY A 27 8.47 -4.74 8.93
C GLY A 27 7.99 -4.75 7.48
N PRO A 28 8.31 -3.70 6.72
CA PRO A 28 7.98 -3.67 5.31
C PRO A 28 8.59 -4.84 4.55
N VAL A 29 7.76 -5.44 3.70
CA VAL A 29 8.12 -6.56 2.81
C VAL A 29 9.10 -6.10 1.74
N CYS A 30 9.09 -4.82 1.40
CA CYS A 30 10.06 -4.23 0.49
C CYS A 30 11.49 -4.32 1.04
N SER A 31 12.47 -4.28 0.15
CA SER A 31 13.89 -4.28 0.50
C SER A 31 14.62 -3.17 -0.23
N THR A 32 15.45 -2.39 0.48
CA THR A 32 16.36 -1.41 -0.12
C THR A 32 17.57 -2.05 -0.78
N LYS A 33 17.83 -3.34 -0.50
CA LYS A 33 18.90 -4.15 -1.08
C LYS A 33 18.34 -5.51 -1.48
N PRO A 34 17.48 -5.56 -2.53
CA PRO A 34 16.93 -6.82 -2.98
C PRO A 34 18.05 -7.75 -3.48
N PRO A 35 17.85 -9.08 -3.41
CA PRO A 35 18.81 -10.03 -3.96
C PRO A 35 19.03 -9.78 -5.47
N PRO A 36 20.17 -10.22 -6.03
CA PRO A 36 20.44 -10.07 -7.45
C PRO A 36 19.31 -10.64 -8.32
N GLY A 37 18.93 -9.89 -9.36
CA GLY A 37 17.82 -10.26 -10.25
C GLY A 37 17.37 -9.07 -11.10
N ASP A 38 16.23 -9.23 -11.78
CA ASP A 38 15.61 -8.14 -12.54
C ASP A 38 14.92 -7.15 -11.59
N LEU A 39 15.66 -6.11 -11.20
CA LEU A 39 15.17 -5.06 -10.31
C LEU A 39 13.97 -4.32 -10.91
N GLY A 40 13.95 -4.08 -12.22
CA GLY A 40 12.84 -3.36 -12.87
C GLY A 40 11.54 -4.15 -12.78
N LYS A 41 11.60 -5.47 -13.00
CA LYS A 41 10.46 -6.39 -12.81
C LYS A 41 10.00 -6.43 -11.35
N ALA A 42 10.94 -6.47 -10.40
CA ALA A 42 10.60 -6.48 -8.98
C ALA A 42 9.96 -5.16 -8.52
N GLN A 43 10.47 -4.01 -8.99
CA GLN A 43 9.88 -2.69 -8.74
C GLN A 43 8.47 -2.59 -9.32
N ARG A 44 8.27 -3.10 -10.54
CA ARG A 44 6.94 -3.14 -11.16
C ARG A 44 5.95 -3.95 -10.34
N ALA A 45 6.32 -5.16 -9.92
CA ALA A 45 5.46 -5.99 -9.08
C ALA A 45 5.15 -5.34 -7.73
N ALA A 46 6.13 -4.67 -7.10
CA ALA A 46 5.92 -3.92 -5.87
C ALA A 46 4.97 -2.73 -6.08
N PHE A 47 5.11 -2.00 -7.19
CA PHE A 47 4.24 -0.88 -7.51
C PHE A 47 2.81 -1.32 -7.82
N ASP A 48 2.64 -2.40 -8.58
CA ASP A 48 1.33 -2.96 -8.91
C ASP A 48 0.56 -3.34 -7.64
N ASP A 49 1.20 -4.04 -6.69
CA ASP A 49 0.56 -4.39 -5.40
C ASP A 49 0.32 -3.15 -4.53
N PHE A 50 1.25 -2.20 -4.49
CA PHE A 50 1.07 -0.95 -3.75
C PHE A 50 -0.15 -0.16 -4.26
N ILE A 51 -0.28 0.04 -5.57
CA ILE A 51 -1.40 0.74 -6.18
C ILE A 51 -2.71 -0.02 -5.97
N PHE A 52 -2.70 -1.35 -6.11
CA PHE A 52 -3.86 -2.19 -5.84
C PHE A 52 -4.35 -2.08 -4.38
N LEU A 53 -3.42 -2.19 -3.42
CA LEU A 53 -3.73 -2.10 -1.99
C LEU A 53 -4.26 -0.72 -1.63
N LEU A 54 -3.59 0.33 -2.11
CA LEU A 54 -3.99 1.70 -1.86
C LEU A 54 -5.38 1.96 -2.45
N THR A 55 -5.57 1.72 -3.75
CA THR A 55 -6.77 2.18 -4.46
C THR A 55 -7.93 1.19 -4.41
N LEU A 56 -7.80 0.03 -5.04
CA LEU A 56 -8.89 -0.94 -5.20
C LEU A 56 -9.25 -1.64 -3.88
N SER A 57 -8.25 -2.05 -3.10
CA SER A 57 -8.48 -2.66 -1.77
C SER A 57 -8.81 -1.63 -0.69
N ARG A 58 -8.64 -0.34 -0.99
CA ARG A 58 -8.82 0.78 -0.07
C ARG A 58 -8.12 0.62 1.29
N ASN A 59 -6.92 0.08 1.27
CA ASN A 59 -6.14 -0.25 2.46
C ASN A 59 -4.76 0.43 2.43
N PRO A 60 -4.71 1.76 2.64
CA PRO A 60 -3.45 2.51 2.68
C PRO A 60 -2.50 2.00 3.77
N GLN A 61 -3.04 1.51 4.90
CA GLN A 61 -2.23 0.93 5.97
C GLN A 61 -1.44 -0.27 5.45
N ALA A 62 -2.10 -1.25 4.81
CA ALA A 62 -1.43 -2.41 4.25
C ALA A 62 -0.44 -2.05 3.14
N ALA A 63 -0.76 -1.07 2.28
CA ALA A 63 0.13 -0.60 1.23
C ALA A 63 1.43 -0.02 1.82
N PHE A 64 1.31 0.85 2.83
CA PHE A 64 2.44 1.49 3.50
C PHE A 64 3.21 0.51 4.40
N ASP A 65 2.52 -0.41 5.07
CA ASP A 65 3.14 -1.46 5.87
C ASP A 65 4.03 -2.33 4.99
N LYS A 66 3.62 -2.67 3.77
CA LYS A 66 4.44 -3.48 2.86
C LYS A 66 5.55 -2.72 2.16
N TYR A 67 5.30 -1.50 1.69
CA TYR A 67 6.15 -0.87 0.66
C TYR A 67 6.74 0.49 1.05
N VAL A 68 6.29 1.12 2.12
CA VAL A 68 6.76 2.45 2.55
C VAL A 68 7.40 2.36 3.93
N PRO A 69 8.72 2.13 4.02
CA PRO A 69 9.43 2.11 5.29
C PRO A 69 9.38 3.48 5.98
N GLY A 70 9.20 3.48 7.31
CA GLY A 70 9.28 4.70 8.11
C GLY A 70 10.68 5.32 8.07
N VAL A 71 11.71 4.48 8.19
CA VAL A 71 13.13 4.82 8.04
C VAL A 71 13.76 3.82 7.07
N PHE A 72 14.41 4.29 6.00
CA PHE A 72 15.03 3.42 4.98
C PHE A 72 16.55 3.51 4.90
N SER A 73 17.15 4.50 5.58
CA SER A 73 18.59 4.61 5.81
C SER A 73 18.82 5.36 7.11
N LYS A 74 20.02 5.27 7.73
CA LYS A 74 20.38 5.72 9.09
C LYS A 74 19.68 7.01 9.60
N SER A 75 19.39 7.97 8.72
CA SER A 75 18.66 9.21 9.03
C SER A 75 17.62 9.62 7.97
N ARG A 76 17.27 8.74 7.00
CA ARG A 76 16.33 9.07 5.91
C ARG A 76 14.99 8.38 6.12
N GLN A 77 13.92 9.18 6.03
CA GLN A 77 12.52 8.77 6.14
C GLN A 77 11.79 9.09 4.84
N TYR A 78 10.62 8.49 4.63
CA TYR A 78 9.75 8.76 3.50
C TYR A 78 9.58 10.27 3.26
N ILE A 79 9.86 10.71 2.02
CA ILE A 79 9.83 12.11 1.61
C ILE A 79 8.54 12.40 0.82
N GLN A 80 7.78 13.41 1.24
CA GLN A 80 6.60 13.90 0.52
C GLN A 80 6.84 15.32 0.03
N HIS A 81 6.58 15.54 -1.26
CA HIS A 81 6.75 16.84 -1.91
C HIS A 81 5.44 17.57 -2.21
N ASN A 82 4.27 16.95 -2.02
CA ASN A 82 2.99 17.64 -2.17
C ASN A 82 2.96 18.89 -1.27
N PRO A 83 2.74 20.10 -1.81
CA PRO A 83 2.82 21.35 -1.06
C PRO A 83 1.73 21.49 0.03
N ASN A 84 0.70 20.64 -0.01
CA ASN A 84 -0.41 20.61 0.92
C ASN A 84 -0.30 19.46 1.95
N ALA A 85 0.82 18.72 1.99
CA ALA A 85 1.03 17.62 2.91
C ALA A 85 2.37 17.74 3.65
N LEU A 86 2.37 17.34 4.93
CA LEU A 86 3.61 17.19 5.68
C LEU A 86 4.33 15.90 5.26
N SER A 87 5.65 15.95 5.17
CA SER A 87 6.50 14.79 4.91
C SER A 87 6.53 13.80 6.07
N GLY A 88 6.88 12.55 5.77
CA GLY A 88 6.96 11.46 6.74
C GLY A 88 5.81 10.45 6.59
N ARG A 89 6.14 9.18 6.84
CA ARG A 89 5.23 8.04 6.68
C ARG A 89 3.93 8.20 7.49
N GLU A 90 4.07 8.54 8.77
CA GLU A 90 2.92 8.67 9.67
C GLU A 90 2.01 9.84 9.28
N ASN A 91 2.57 10.95 8.80
CA ASN A 91 1.78 12.07 8.30
C ASN A 91 0.95 11.68 7.07
N ALA A 92 1.54 10.91 6.15
CA ALA A 92 0.80 10.37 5.01
C ALA A 92 -0.32 9.42 5.47
N LEU A 93 -0.04 8.49 6.39
CA LEU A 93 -1.06 7.56 6.92
C LEU A 93 -2.20 8.26 7.66
N ASN A 94 -1.89 9.28 8.46
CA ASN A 94 -2.89 10.09 9.17
C ASN A 94 -3.88 10.77 8.23
N PHE A 95 -3.48 11.06 6.99
CA PHE A 95 -4.38 11.60 5.97
C PHE A 95 -5.07 10.49 5.16
N LEU A 96 -4.31 9.53 4.63
CA LEU A 96 -4.81 8.54 3.67
C LEU A 96 -5.79 7.55 4.32
N VAL A 97 -5.51 7.07 5.53
CA VAL A 97 -6.34 6.08 6.23
C VAL A 97 -7.78 6.58 6.44
N PRO A 98 -8.03 7.77 7.00
CA PRO A 98 -9.40 8.27 7.12
C PRO A 98 -10.02 8.61 5.75
N ALA A 99 -9.27 9.20 4.81
CA ALA A 99 -9.80 9.53 3.49
C ALA A 99 -10.31 8.30 2.71
N TRP A 100 -9.59 7.18 2.79
CA TRP A 100 -10.00 5.93 2.14
C TRP A 100 -11.12 5.17 2.86
N LYS A 101 -11.45 5.53 4.10
CA LYS A 101 -12.66 5.03 4.77
C LYS A 101 -13.93 5.73 4.29
N ASP A 102 -13.83 6.94 3.75
CA ASP A 102 -14.97 7.67 3.22
C ASP A 102 -15.39 7.08 1.85
N PRO A 103 -16.58 6.44 1.73
CA PRO A 103 -17.04 5.87 0.47
C PRO A 103 -17.34 6.91 -0.60
N ALA A 104 -17.54 8.19 -0.23
CA ALA A 104 -17.74 9.27 -1.19
C ALA A 104 -16.46 9.57 -1.97
N TRP A 105 -15.30 9.42 -1.34
CA TRP A 105 -14.00 9.71 -1.93
C TRP A 105 -13.48 8.52 -2.74
N SER A 106 -12.95 8.79 -3.94
CA SER A 106 -12.33 7.77 -4.80
C SER A 106 -11.19 8.34 -5.64
N LEU A 107 -10.15 7.51 -5.86
CA LEU A 107 -9.07 7.77 -6.79
C LEU A 107 -8.97 6.59 -7.75
N TYR A 108 -9.20 6.86 -9.03
CA TYR A 108 -9.18 5.84 -10.07
C TYR A 108 -7.92 6.01 -10.92
N VAL A 109 -7.01 5.04 -10.83
CA VAL A 109 -5.77 5.02 -11.62
C VAL A 109 -6.10 4.58 -13.05
N LEU A 110 -5.82 5.46 -14.00
CA LEU A 110 -6.08 5.26 -15.43
C LEU A 110 -4.91 4.56 -16.11
N ARG A 111 -3.69 4.96 -15.76
CA ARG A 111 -2.45 4.46 -16.33
C ARG A 111 -1.38 4.42 -15.25
N GLN A 112 -0.48 3.45 -15.37
CA GLN A 112 0.69 3.33 -14.52
C GLN A 112 1.93 2.97 -15.34
N PHE A 113 3.08 3.50 -14.93
CA PHE A 113 4.38 3.28 -15.56
C PHE A 113 5.42 2.99 -14.49
N VAL A 114 6.38 2.12 -14.79
CA VAL A 114 7.53 1.87 -13.92
C VAL A 114 8.77 1.82 -14.79
N ASP A 115 9.69 2.74 -14.57
CA ASP A 115 10.95 2.80 -15.29
C ASP A 115 12.05 3.44 -14.43
N LYS A 116 13.29 2.98 -14.58
CA LYS A 116 14.50 3.57 -13.97
C LYS A 116 14.32 3.97 -12.49
N GLY A 117 13.77 3.08 -11.67
CA GLY A 117 13.59 3.32 -10.25
C GLY A 117 12.49 4.32 -9.90
N HIS A 118 11.55 4.57 -10.80
CA HIS A 118 10.37 5.42 -10.56
C HIS A 118 9.09 4.71 -10.99
N GLY A 119 8.02 4.94 -10.24
CA GLY A 119 6.65 4.56 -10.57
C GLY A 119 5.84 5.83 -10.80
N ILE A 120 4.98 5.85 -11.82
CA ILE A 120 4.14 7.01 -12.15
C ILE A 120 2.70 6.52 -12.33
N THR A 121 1.74 7.24 -11.76
CA THR A 121 0.31 7.05 -12.07
C THR A 121 -0.30 8.31 -12.65
N THR A 122 -1.22 8.13 -13.59
CA THR A 122 -2.20 9.17 -13.93
C THR A 122 -3.55 8.71 -13.43
N SER A 123 -4.23 9.54 -12.66
CA SER A 123 -5.48 9.16 -12.00
C SER A 123 -6.50 10.29 -12.04
N ARG A 124 -7.76 9.93 -11.82
CA ARG A 124 -8.85 10.89 -11.60
C ARG A 124 -9.34 10.74 -10.16
N ALA A 125 -9.44 11.85 -9.44
CA ALA A 125 -10.03 11.92 -8.11
C ALA A 125 -11.50 12.35 -8.23
N SER A 126 -12.38 11.69 -7.48
CA SER A 126 -13.81 11.99 -7.47
C SER A 126 -14.39 11.99 -6.06
N VAL A 127 -15.39 12.83 -5.85
CA VAL A 127 -16.20 12.88 -4.61
C VAL A 127 -17.67 12.70 -5.00
N ASN A 128 -18.35 11.74 -4.39
CA ASN A 128 -19.73 11.36 -4.74
C ASN A 128 -19.92 11.12 -6.25
N GLY A 129 -18.94 10.48 -6.89
CA GLY A 129 -18.94 10.20 -8.33
C GLY A 129 -18.66 11.40 -9.25
N THR A 130 -18.55 12.61 -8.70
CA THR A 130 -18.16 13.81 -9.47
C THR A 130 -16.65 13.92 -9.52
N VAL A 131 -16.07 13.99 -10.71
CA VAL A 131 -14.62 14.19 -10.88
C VAL A 131 -14.26 15.59 -10.43
N ILE A 132 -13.27 15.70 -9.54
CA ILE A 132 -12.80 16.98 -8.98
C ILE A 132 -11.38 17.32 -9.40
N SER A 133 -10.55 16.32 -9.70
CA SER A 133 -9.15 16.54 -10.06
C SER A 133 -8.60 15.48 -11.00
N ALA A 134 -7.68 15.91 -11.86
CA ALA A 134 -6.70 15.06 -12.51
C ALA A 134 -5.41 15.06 -11.68
N VAL A 135 -4.84 13.88 -11.43
CA VAL A 135 -3.65 13.73 -10.59
C VAL A 135 -2.59 12.94 -11.33
N MET A 136 -1.35 13.41 -11.26
CA MET A 136 -0.18 12.62 -11.61
C MET A 136 0.67 12.43 -10.36
N ASP A 137 0.85 11.18 -9.94
CA ASP A 137 1.70 10.82 -8.82
C ASP A 137 3.01 10.21 -9.35
N ILE A 138 4.13 10.57 -8.74
CA ILE A 138 5.46 10.04 -9.06
C ILE A 138 6.05 9.50 -7.76
N PHE A 139 6.55 8.28 -7.81
CA PHE A 139 7.15 7.58 -6.69
C PHE A 139 8.57 7.20 -7.05
N ARG A 140 9.55 7.45 -6.16
CA ARG A 140 10.91 6.95 -6.31
C ARG A 140 11.13 5.73 -5.43
N PHE A 141 11.84 4.76 -5.98
CA PHE A 141 12.25 3.56 -5.28
C PHE A 141 13.68 3.65 -4.72
N GLU A 142 13.91 2.97 -3.60
CA GLU A 142 15.23 2.48 -3.18
C GLU A 142 15.11 0.96 -3.03
N GLY A 143 15.76 0.20 -3.91
CA GLY A 143 15.45 -1.22 -4.09
C GLY A 143 14.00 -1.39 -4.56
N THR A 144 13.18 -2.11 -3.79
CA THR A 144 11.73 -2.26 -4.00
C THR A 144 10.88 -1.40 -3.05
N CYS A 145 11.51 -0.63 -2.16
CA CYS A 145 10.80 0.27 -1.24
C CYS A 145 10.47 1.59 -1.92
N ILE A 146 9.25 2.09 -1.71
CA ILE A 146 8.84 3.45 -2.07
C ILE A 146 9.32 4.37 -0.95
N VAL A 147 10.19 5.32 -1.30
CA VAL A 147 10.88 6.15 -0.31
C VAL A 147 10.63 7.64 -0.49
N GLU A 148 10.01 8.03 -1.59
CA GLU A 148 9.76 9.43 -1.92
C GLU A 148 8.62 9.55 -2.92
N HIS A 149 7.84 10.63 -2.80
CA HIS A 149 6.66 10.89 -3.60
C HIS A 149 6.51 12.37 -3.97
N TRP A 150 6.07 12.60 -5.20
CA TRP A 150 5.60 13.89 -5.71
C TRP A 150 4.22 13.71 -6.32
N ASP A 151 3.42 14.76 -6.30
CA ASP A 151 2.22 14.82 -7.12
C ASP A 151 2.05 16.18 -7.80
N VAL A 152 1.25 16.17 -8.86
CA VAL A 152 0.63 17.37 -9.43
C VAL A 152 -0.87 17.12 -9.47
N VAL A 153 -1.61 18.02 -8.85
CA VAL A 153 -3.07 17.97 -8.76
C VAL A 153 -3.65 19.14 -9.53
N GLN A 154 -4.37 18.84 -10.59
CA GLN A 154 -5.07 19.84 -11.41
C GLN A 154 -6.58 19.72 -11.17
N ALA A 155 -7.21 20.80 -10.72
CA ALA A 155 -8.65 20.83 -10.54
C ALA A 155 -9.38 20.70 -11.88
N VAL A 156 -10.48 19.95 -11.87
CA VAL A 156 -11.44 19.84 -12.97
C VAL A 156 -12.66 20.67 -12.60
N THR A 157 -12.91 21.73 -13.35
CA THR A 157 -13.95 22.75 -13.09
C THR A 157 -15.19 22.57 -13.97
N GLY A 158 -15.08 21.82 -15.07
CA GLY A 158 -16.16 21.61 -16.03
C GLY A 158 -16.43 22.79 -16.97
N ASN A 159 -15.58 23.83 -16.92
CA ASN A 159 -15.64 25.01 -17.79
C ASN A 159 -14.31 25.26 -18.51
N GLU A 160 -13.50 24.21 -18.66
CA GLU A 160 -12.22 24.28 -19.35
C GLU A 160 -12.40 24.68 -20.82
N THR A 161 -11.46 25.46 -21.33
CA THR A 161 -11.51 25.94 -22.73
C THR A 161 -11.40 24.81 -23.75
N ASN A 162 -10.62 23.78 -23.44
CA ASN A 162 -10.42 22.63 -24.33
C ASN A 162 -11.59 21.64 -24.15
N PRO A 163 -12.32 21.27 -25.22
CA PRO A 163 -13.43 20.31 -25.11
C PRO A 163 -12.99 18.85 -24.91
N ILE A 164 -11.69 18.55 -24.99
CA ILE A 164 -11.14 17.21 -24.76
C ILE A 164 -10.93 17.00 -23.26
N ALA A 165 -11.40 15.86 -22.74
CA ALA A 165 -11.23 15.50 -21.34
C ALA A 165 -9.76 15.38 -20.93
N PHE A 166 -9.46 15.57 -19.64
CA PHE A 166 -8.10 15.47 -19.09
C PHE A 166 -7.44 14.08 -19.22
N PHE A 167 -8.18 13.02 -19.57
CA PHE A 167 -7.82 11.62 -19.33
C PHE A 167 -7.87 10.74 -20.58
#